data_AF-A0A2D7B008-F1
#
_entry.id   AF-A0A2D7B008-F1
#
_cell.length_a   1.000
_cell.length_b   1.000
_cell.length_c   1.000
_cell.angle_alpha   90.00
_cell.angle_beta   90.00
_cell.angle_gamma   90.00
#
_symmetry.space_group_name_H-M   'P 1'
#
loop_
_entity.id
_entity.type
_entity.pdbx_description
1 polymer ?
#
loop_
_entity_poly.entity_id
_entity_poly.type
_entity_poly.pdbx_seq_one_letter_code
_entity_poly.pdbx_strand_id
1 'polypeptide(L)'
;MMAKPMRMDPLPDPKAVSLDEAISLLEAGKGEGLLVDLGHGRTATADGHRGEEGLLQRLRGHRMMMSLASGGADLSRFAGMGDAVIVAPLVQEILDAADQKD
;
A
#
# COMPACT_ATOMS: atom_id res chain seq x y z
N MET A 1 -17.09 -50.91 -16.07
CA MET A 1 -16.00 -50.22 -15.35
C MET A 1 -16.35 -48.74 -15.34
N MET A 2 -16.70 -48.17 -14.19
CA MET A 2 -17.10 -46.77 -14.07
C MET A 2 -15.86 -45.92 -13.73
N ALA A 3 -15.58 -44.92 -14.56
CA ALA A 3 -14.45 -44.01 -14.36
C ALA A 3 -14.64 -43.22 -13.06
N LYS A 4 -13.62 -43.27 -12.20
CA LYS A 4 -13.56 -42.54 -10.93
C LYS A 4 -13.40 -41.04 -11.25
N PRO A 5 -14.25 -40.14 -10.72
CA PRO A 5 -14.09 -38.72 -10.97
C PRO A 5 -12.74 -38.27 -10.39
N MET A 6 -11.91 -37.69 -11.25
CA MET A 6 -10.64 -37.07 -10.90
C MET A 6 -10.95 -35.90 -9.98
N ARG A 7 -10.64 -36.04 -8.69
CA ARG A 7 -10.71 -34.93 -7.74
C ARG A 7 -9.65 -33.93 -8.16
N MET A 8 -10.07 -32.77 -8.67
CA MET A 8 -9.18 -31.63 -8.72
C MET A 8 -8.99 -31.16 -7.28
N ASP A 9 -7.78 -31.29 -6.76
CA ASP A 9 -7.41 -30.65 -5.52
C ASP A 9 -7.57 -29.12 -5.70
N PRO A 10 -8.25 -28.42 -4.78
CA PRO A 10 -8.35 -26.98 -4.87
C PRO A 10 -6.93 -26.40 -4.82
N LEU A 11 -6.61 -25.55 -5.79
CA LEU A 11 -5.40 -24.73 -5.76
C LEU A 11 -5.34 -24.04 -4.38
N PRO A 12 -4.20 -24.07 -3.68
CA PRO A 12 -4.08 -23.40 -2.39
C PRO A 12 -4.41 -21.93 -2.59
N ASP A 13 -5.46 -21.47 -1.92
CA ASP A 13 -5.85 -20.06 -1.90
C ASP A 13 -4.63 -19.27 -1.36
N PRO A 14 -4.06 -18.33 -2.13
CA PRO A 14 -2.89 -17.58 -1.66
C PRO A 14 -3.30 -16.88 -0.38
N LYS A 15 -2.75 -17.34 0.75
CA LYS A 15 -3.09 -16.82 2.06
C LYS A 15 -2.79 -15.32 2.07
N ALA A 16 -3.82 -14.50 2.21
CA ALA A 16 -3.66 -13.06 2.29
C ALA A 16 -2.81 -12.69 3.52
N VAL A 17 -1.83 -11.83 3.32
CA VAL A 17 -0.98 -11.28 4.38
C VAL A 17 -1.56 -9.97 4.90
N SER A 18 -1.22 -9.62 6.14
CA SER A 18 -1.66 -8.35 6.73
C SER A 18 -1.01 -7.15 6.04
N LEU A 19 -1.61 -5.96 6.20
CA LEU A 19 -1.09 -4.70 5.65
C LEU A 19 0.38 -4.43 6.02
N ASP A 20 0.73 -4.54 7.30
CA ASP A 20 2.09 -4.25 7.77
C ASP A 20 3.11 -5.30 7.30
N GLU A 21 2.72 -6.56 7.30
CA GLU A 21 3.53 -7.66 6.77
C GLU A 21 3.80 -7.49 5.28
N ALA A 22 2.77 -7.14 4.50
CA ALA A 22 2.90 -6.88 3.07
C ALA A 22 3.88 -5.73 2.79
N ILE A 23 3.80 -4.64 3.57
CA ILE A 23 4.74 -3.51 3.43
C ILE A 23 6.17 -3.99 3.68
N SER A 24 6.43 -4.74 4.76
CA SER A 24 7.76 -5.26 5.05
C SER A 24 8.29 -6.21 3.98
N LEU A 25 7.44 -7.08 3.41
CA LEU A 25 7.83 -7.98 2.33
C LEU A 25 8.14 -7.24 1.03
N LEU A 26 7.34 -6.23 0.67
CA LEU A 26 7.58 -5.39 -0.50
C LEU A 26 8.87 -4.57 -0.35
N GLU A 27 9.15 -4.02 0.82
CA GLU A 27 10.41 -3.31 1.11
C GLU A 27 11.63 -4.24 1.05
N ALA A 28 11.46 -5.52 1.35
CA ALA A 28 12.49 -6.54 1.24
C ALA A 28 12.61 -7.14 -0.18
N GLY A 29 11.85 -6.64 -1.16
CA GLY A 29 11.84 -7.17 -2.54
C GLY A 29 11.21 -8.56 -2.66
N LYS A 30 10.34 -8.95 -1.73
CA LYS A 30 9.62 -10.23 -1.70
C LYS A 30 8.13 -10.02 -2.00
N GLY A 31 7.83 -9.14 -2.95
CA GLY A 31 6.48 -8.70 -3.30
C GLY A 31 5.71 -9.64 -4.23
N GLU A 32 6.41 -10.60 -4.86
CA GLU A 32 5.87 -11.37 -5.96
C GLU A 32 4.66 -12.22 -5.53
N GLY A 33 3.55 -12.06 -6.26
CA GLY A 33 2.33 -12.84 -6.00
C GLY A 33 1.63 -12.52 -4.68
N LEU A 34 1.99 -11.43 -3.98
CA LEU A 34 1.36 -11.08 -2.72
C LEU A 34 -0.13 -10.73 -2.89
N LEU A 35 -0.95 -11.36 -2.06
CA LEU A 35 -2.31 -10.96 -1.78
C LEU A 35 -2.34 -10.27 -0.41
N VAL A 36 -2.79 -9.03 -0.37
CA VAL A 36 -2.78 -8.20 0.85
C VAL A 36 -4.20 -8.02 1.35
N ASP A 37 -4.44 -8.33 2.62
CA ASP A 37 -5.72 -8.06 3.30
C ASP A 37 -5.77 -6.60 3.79
N LEU A 38 -6.78 -5.86 3.32
CA LEU A 38 -7.08 -4.47 3.72
C LEU A 38 -8.21 -4.40 4.76
N GLY A 39 -8.63 -5.56 5.26
CA GLY A 39 -9.77 -5.73 6.14
C GLY A 39 -11.12 -5.54 5.43
N HIS A 40 -12.18 -5.93 6.12
CA HIS A 40 -13.57 -5.83 5.62
C HIS A 40 -13.78 -6.59 4.30
N GLY A 41 -13.07 -7.71 4.11
CA GLY A 41 -13.16 -8.54 2.90
C GLY A 41 -12.54 -7.91 1.65
N ARG A 42 -11.72 -6.86 1.80
CA ARG A 42 -11.03 -6.20 0.69
C ARG A 42 -9.59 -6.70 0.60
N THR A 43 -9.14 -7.00 -0.61
CA THR A 43 -7.77 -7.42 -0.88
C THR A 43 -7.11 -6.55 -1.94
N ALA A 44 -5.77 -6.51 -1.95
CA ALA A 44 -4.97 -5.83 -2.97
C ALA A 44 -3.83 -6.71 -3.47
N THR A 45 -3.45 -6.52 -4.73
CA THR A 45 -2.36 -7.23 -5.41
C THR A 45 -1.58 -6.26 -6.31
N ALA A 46 -0.43 -6.70 -6.82
CA ALA A 46 0.42 -5.95 -7.74
C ALA A 46 -0.03 -6.08 -9.20
N ASP A 47 -1.33 -5.90 -9.46
CA ASP A 47 -1.98 -6.09 -10.78
C ASP A 47 -1.82 -4.92 -11.76
N GLY A 48 -1.36 -3.77 -11.29
CA GLY A 48 -1.23 -2.54 -12.09
C GLY A 48 0.11 -2.39 -12.81
N HIS A 49 0.19 -1.41 -13.71
CA HIS A 49 1.37 -1.06 -14.51
C HIS A 49 2.64 -0.70 -13.69
N ARG A 50 2.50 -0.33 -12.42
CA ARG A 50 3.62 -0.05 -11.49
C ARG A 50 4.01 -1.26 -10.63
N GLY A 51 3.37 -2.41 -10.83
CA GLY A 51 3.67 -3.65 -10.11
C GLY A 51 3.76 -3.49 -8.59
N GLU A 52 4.81 -4.09 -8.02
CA GLU A 52 5.09 -4.13 -6.58
C GLU A 52 5.36 -2.75 -5.99
N GLU A 53 6.06 -1.86 -6.70
CA GLU A 53 6.31 -0.50 -6.24
C GLU A 53 5.01 0.31 -6.12
N GLY A 54 4.12 0.16 -7.11
CA GLY A 54 2.80 0.76 -7.08
C GLY A 54 1.93 0.22 -5.96
N LEU A 55 2.01 -1.09 -5.71
CA LEU A 55 1.33 -1.70 -4.57
C LEU A 55 1.87 -1.13 -3.25
N LEU A 56 3.19 -1.10 -3.04
CA LEU A 56 3.82 -0.57 -1.84
C LEU A 56 3.38 0.86 -1.51
N GLN A 57 3.35 1.74 -2.52
CA GLN A 57 2.90 3.12 -2.34
C GLN A 57 1.42 3.20 -1.93
N ARG A 58 0.54 2.39 -2.56
CA ARG A 58 -0.88 2.32 -2.18
C ARG A 58 -1.06 1.84 -0.75
N LEU A 59 -0.31 0.83 -0.31
CA LEU A 59 -0.40 0.31 1.06
C LEU A 59 0.08 1.32 2.11
N ARG A 60 1.19 2.03 1.85
CA ARG A 60 1.67 3.12 2.72
C ARG A 60 0.63 4.23 2.85
N GLY A 61 0.05 4.66 1.73
CA GLY A 61 -1.05 5.64 1.72
C GLY A 61 -2.28 5.15 2.50
N HIS A 62 -2.65 3.89 2.34
CA HIS A 62 -3.76 3.28 3.07
C HIS A 62 -3.52 3.29 4.59
N ARG A 63 -2.33 2.85 5.04
CA ARG A 63 -1.93 2.88 6.45
C ARG A 63 -2.00 4.30 7.04
N MET A 64 -1.53 5.29 6.28
CA MET A 64 -1.59 6.70 6.69
C MET A 64 -3.04 7.17 6.85
N MET A 65 -3.91 6.89 5.87
CA MET A 65 -5.33 7.25 5.92
C MET A 65 -6.06 6.58 7.09
N MET A 66 -5.75 5.32 7.41
CA MET A 66 -6.31 4.64 8.58
C MET A 66 -5.85 5.30 9.89
N SER A 67 -4.58 5.70 9.99
CA SER A 67 -4.05 6.42 11.16
C SER A 67 -4.68 7.79 11.35
N LEU A 68 -4.99 8.50 10.25
CA LEU A 68 -5.69 9.78 10.27
C LEU A 68 -7.14 9.60 10.73
N ALA A 69 -7.86 8.64 10.14
CA ALA A 69 -9.27 8.40 10.42
C ALA A 69 -9.54 7.89 11.85
N SER A 70 -8.59 7.18 12.46
CA SER A 70 -8.71 6.71 13.84
C SER A 70 -8.44 7.78 14.90
N GLY A 71 -8.19 9.03 14.49
CA GLY A 71 -7.82 10.12 15.40
C GLY A 71 -6.44 9.94 16.05
N GLY A 72 -5.66 8.94 15.61
CA GLY A 72 -4.37 8.57 16.21
C GLY A 72 -3.16 9.25 15.57
N ALA A 73 -3.36 10.09 14.55
CA ALA A 73 -2.26 10.77 13.87
C ALA A 73 -1.96 12.11 14.55
N ASP A 74 -1.13 12.07 15.59
CA ASP A 74 -0.19 13.17 15.78
C ASP A 74 0.78 13.15 14.59
N LEU A 75 0.48 13.96 13.57
CA LEU A 75 1.29 14.09 12.35
C LEU A 75 2.68 14.66 12.64
N SER A 76 2.92 15.19 13.85
CA SER A 76 4.22 15.66 14.31
C SER A 76 5.29 14.58 14.25
N ARG A 77 4.92 13.29 14.39
CA ARG A 77 5.88 12.17 14.24
C ARG A 77 6.41 12.00 12.81
N PHE A 78 5.64 12.46 11.81
CA PHE A 78 6.06 12.48 10.41
C PHE A 78 6.69 13.83 10.02
N ALA A 79 6.52 14.87 10.84
CA ALA A 79 7.18 16.17 10.64
C ALA A 79 8.72 16.09 10.75
N GLY A 80 9.27 15.01 11.33
CA GLY A 80 10.71 14.75 11.38
C GLY A 80 11.29 13.99 10.19
N MET A 81 10.46 13.50 9.25
CA MET A 81 10.92 12.78 8.04
C MET A 81 10.87 13.69 6.82
N GLY A 82 11.71 14.71 6.82
CA GLY A 82 11.88 15.59 5.67
C GLY A 82 12.64 16.85 6.00
N ASP A 83 13.87 16.72 6.51
CA ASP A 83 14.81 17.84 6.35
C ASP A 83 15.06 17.97 4.84
N ALA A 84 14.47 19.01 4.25
CA ALA A 84 14.48 19.41 2.85
C ALA A 84 14.00 18.35 1.82
N VAL A 85 12.70 18.35 1.52
CA VAL A 85 12.26 17.97 0.18
C VAL A 85 12.86 19.00 -0.79
N ILE A 86 13.80 18.60 -1.64
CA ILE A 86 14.28 19.47 -2.73
C ILE A 86 13.14 19.55 -3.76
N VAL A 87 12.33 20.57 -3.62
CA VAL A 87 11.26 20.89 -4.55
C VAL A 87 11.84 21.71 -5.70
N ALA A 88 11.51 21.35 -6.95
CA ALA A 88 11.90 22.17 -8.09
C ALA A 88 11.26 23.58 -7.97
N PRO A 89 11.94 24.67 -8.36
CA PRO A 89 11.48 26.04 -8.11
C PRO A 89 10.02 26.30 -8.53
N LEU A 90 9.62 25.78 -9.70
CA LEU A 90 8.25 25.91 -10.21
C LEU A 90 7.19 25.24 -9.31
N VAL A 91 7.54 24.12 -8.68
CA VAL A 91 6.62 23.42 -7.77
C VAL A 91 6.52 24.18 -6.45
N GLN A 92 7.60 24.80 -5.98
CA GLN A 92 7.56 25.66 -4.80
C GLN A 92 6.66 26.86 -5.02
N GLU A 93 6.73 27.52 -6.18
CA GLU A 93 5.84 28.64 -6.53
C GLU A 93 4.35 28.26 -6.50
N ILE A 94 4.01 27.05 -6.97
CA ILE A 94 2.63 26.54 -6.93
C ILE A 94 2.18 26.29 -5.50
N LEU A 95 3.05 25.71 -4.66
CA LEU A 95 2.75 25.45 -3.25
C LEU A 95 2.56 26.77 -2.48
N ASP A 96 3.43 27.75 -2.69
CA ASP A 96 3.36 29.07 -2.05
C ASP A 96 2.10 29.84 -2.46
N ALA A 97 1.65 29.69 -3.71
CA ALA A 97 0.39 30.27 -4.19
C ALA A 97 -0.84 29.56 -3.62
N ALA A 98 -0.75 28.26 -3.31
CA ALA A 98 -1.83 27.49 -2.72
C ALA A 98 -2.00 27.74 -1.21
N ASP A 99 -0.91 28.08 -0.52
CA ASP A 99 -0.89 28.39 0.92
C ASP A 99 -1.41 29.81 1.20
N GLN A 100 -1.35 30.69 0.19
CA GLN A 100 -2.03 31.99 0.19
C GLN A 100 -3.51 31.85 -0.16
N LYS A 101 -4.30 31.33 0.79
CA LYS A 101 -5.76 31.48 0.77
C LYS A 101 -6.16 32.67 1.66
N ASP A 102 -7.03 33.54 1.12
CA ASP A 102 -7.79 34.62 1.78
C ASP A 102 -8.24 34.28 3.23
#